data_AF-A0A017SB09-F1
#
_entry.id   AF-A0A017SB09-F1
#
_cell.length_a   1.000
_cell.length_b   1.000
_cell.length_c   1.000
_cell.angle_alpha   90.00
_cell.angle_beta   90.00
_cell.angle_gamma   90.00
#
_symmetry.space_group_name_H-M   'P 1'
#
loop_
_entity.id
_entity.type
_entity.pdbx_description
1 polymer ?
#
loop_
_entity_poly.entity_id
_entity_poly.type
_entity_poly.pdbx_seq_one_letter_code
_entity_poly.pdbx_strand_id
1 'polypeptide(L)'
;MLLDFFDCFAPQRLEPVYFDIRLNNDIVWLPATEGGTSYGHIRGRVVLCITQPTSVKDIKLHLEGRYYVNWDLKPFNSLHHHHNKLPWKEVTFFHLISNLLPTPRRDPTMVLKPDNYEFPFEVCVPKGTPESIQGIDDCFIRYILRAQIYGNGGNNLSISREVQMRKAYTMSLFRELSDYGNIWPEKIIYNASISNPAVSFGSSIRIDFRFTPLVKGLELERIESRLVETHHVTKPLPATRSREVLVDQYKVPAWDELDVSPDDGYSFHVSRLLSLPRSTMQCLQSATTTVLQVKHNVAVVIILSNPDGHKSSIRFSLPIFIHFRPSSRTGFSILYEPDARDADCGQLPHYDSHIHDMKPDEFGSADVPTPGDVQWGVDMEEDEKPPEYSDLHISSEVPSYWAAVYPHNYVERI
;
A
#
# COMPACT_ATOMS: atom_id res chain seq x y z
N MET A 1 70.20 -28.25 -18.09
CA MET A 1 69.88 -26.82 -18.01
C MET A 1 68.83 -26.57 -19.08
N LEU A 2 67.56 -26.47 -18.65
CA LEU A 2 66.29 -26.36 -19.41
C LEU A 2 65.33 -27.43 -18.91
N LEU A 3 64.48 -27.05 -17.96
CA LEU A 3 63.07 -27.46 -17.78
C LEU A 3 62.60 -27.01 -16.38
N ASP A 4 62.65 -25.70 -16.11
CA ASP A 4 62.05 -25.06 -14.92
C ASP A 4 61.39 -23.73 -15.34
N PHE A 5 60.49 -23.77 -16.33
CA PHE A 5 59.81 -22.56 -16.84
C PHE A 5 58.32 -22.76 -17.18
N PHE A 6 57.62 -23.70 -16.53
CA PHE A 6 56.20 -23.92 -16.79
C PHE A 6 55.34 -24.16 -15.54
N ASP A 7 55.53 -23.37 -14.47
CA ASP A 7 54.65 -23.46 -13.27
C ASP A 7 54.11 -22.10 -12.78
N CYS A 8 54.03 -21.08 -13.64
CA CYS A 8 53.56 -19.74 -13.25
C CYS A 8 52.15 -19.33 -13.71
N PHE A 9 51.34 -20.24 -14.26
CA PHE A 9 49.98 -19.90 -14.76
C PHE A 9 48.89 -20.87 -14.33
N ALA A 10 48.97 -21.43 -13.12
CA ALA A 10 47.78 -21.97 -12.50
C ALA A 10 46.88 -20.78 -12.09
N PRO A 11 45.62 -20.67 -12.58
CA PRO A 11 44.70 -19.67 -12.07
C PRO A 11 44.52 -19.91 -10.56
N GLN A 12 45.01 -18.99 -9.76
CA GLN A 12 44.97 -19.08 -8.31
C GLN A 12 43.54 -18.93 -7.78
N ARG A 13 43.36 -19.26 -6.50
CA ARG A 13 42.09 -19.19 -5.78
C ARG A 13 41.49 -17.79 -5.90
N LEU A 14 40.18 -17.71 -6.08
CA LEU A 14 39.44 -16.46 -6.28
C LEU A 14 39.39 -15.65 -4.97
N GLU A 15 40.37 -14.77 -4.77
CA GLU A 15 40.52 -13.92 -3.57
C GLU A 15 40.60 -12.45 -3.97
N PRO A 16 39.45 -11.76 -4.12
CA PRO A 16 39.45 -10.34 -4.45
C PRO A 16 39.84 -9.49 -3.25
N VAL A 17 40.49 -8.36 -3.53
CA VAL A 17 40.80 -7.33 -2.53
C VAL A 17 39.51 -6.67 -2.03
N TYR A 18 38.52 -6.53 -2.91
CA TYR A 18 37.22 -5.95 -2.59
C TYR A 18 36.14 -6.55 -3.48
N PHE A 19 35.00 -6.90 -2.88
CA PHE A 19 33.83 -7.40 -3.57
C PHE A 19 32.58 -6.90 -2.87
N ASP A 20 31.75 -6.12 -3.56
CA ASP A 20 30.59 -5.45 -2.95
C ASP A 20 29.44 -5.18 -3.94
N ILE A 21 28.24 -5.00 -3.40
CA ILE A 21 27.04 -4.60 -4.14
C ILE A 21 26.69 -3.16 -3.74
N ARG A 22 26.81 -2.24 -4.68
CA ARG A 22 26.42 -0.84 -4.51
C ARG A 22 25.03 -0.61 -5.12
N LEU A 23 24.03 -0.55 -4.26
CA LEU A 23 22.66 -0.19 -4.65
C LEU A 23 22.54 1.32 -4.82
N ASN A 24 21.76 1.76 -5.81
CA ASN A 24 21.41 3.18 -5.94
C ASN A 24 20.44 3.60 -4.83
N ASN A 25 19.49 2.72 -4.50
CA ASN A 25 18.56 2.85 -3.39
C ASN A 25 18.39 1.49 -2.70
N ASP A 26 18.45 1.46 -1.38
CA ASP A 26 18.20 0.25 -0.60
C ASP A 26 16.68 -0.05 -0.47
N ILE A 27 15.83 0.94 -0.79
CA ILE A 27 14.36 0.85 -0.77
C ILE A 27 13.80 0.89 -2.19
N VAL A 28 13.00 -0.11 -2.52
CA VAL A 28 12.28 -0.23 -3.80
C VAL A 28 10.81 0.00 -3.54
N TRP A 29 10.22 0.98 -4.22
CA TRP A 29 8.81 1.29 -4.12
C TRP A 29 8.04 0.59 -5.22
N LEU A 30 6.97 -0.11 -4.84
CA LEU A 30 6.05 -0.80 -5.74
C LEU A 30 4.66 -0.16 -5.61
N PRO A 31 3.94 0.11 -6.69
CA PRO A 31 2.58 0.63 -6.60
C PRO A 31 1.64 -0.41 -5.98
N ALA A 32 0.80 0.03 -5.05
CA ALA A 32 -0.14 -0.84 -4.34
C ALA A 32 -1.39 -1.20 -5.17
N THR A 33 -1.81 -0.32 -6.10
CA THR A 33 -3.06 -0.43 -6.87
C THR A 33 -2.97 -1.47 -7.98
N GLU A 34 -4.04 -2.23 -8.22
CA GLU A 34 -4.05 -3.39 -9.12
C GLU A 34 -4.03 -3.04 -10.62
N GLY A 35 -4.48 -1.86 -11.04
CA GLY A 35 -4.43 -1.43 -12.45
C GLY A 35 -3.05 -0.93 -12.89
N GLY A 36 -2.41 -1.59 -13.85
CA GLY A 36 -1.17 -1.16 -14.52
C GLY A 36 -0.04 -2.20 -14.52
N THR A 37 0.74 -2.24 -15.60
CA THR A 37 1.93 -3.08 -15.85
C THR A 37 3.21 -2.53 -15.21
N SER A 38 3.09 -1.87 -14.06
CA SER A 38 4.24 -1.20 -13.43
C SER A 38 5.15 -2.21 -12.71
N TYR A 39 6.44 -2.16 -13.03
CA TYR A 39 7.48 -2.96 -12.39
C TYR A 39 8.31 -2.10 -11.42
N GLY A 40 8.80 -2.71 -10.36
CA GLY A 40 9.85 -2.11 -9.55
C GLY A 40 11.21 -2.33 -10.22
N HIS A 41 12.14 -1.39 -10.08
CA HIS A 41 13.48 -1.54 -10.63
C HIS A 41 14.52 -1.47 -9.52
N ILE A 42 15.33 -2.53 -9.38
CA ILE A 42 16.53 -2.50 -8.54
C ILE A 42 17.70 -2.17 -9.44
N ARG A 43 18.33 -1.01 -9.20
CA ARG A 43 19.48 -0.54 -9.97
C ARG A 43 20.69 -0.43 -9.06
N GLY A 44 21.84 -0.82 -9.59
CA GLY A 44 23.09 -0.74 -8.87
C GLY A 44 24.27 -1.24 -9.68
N ARG A 45 25.38 -1.44 -8.99
CA ARG A 45 26.63 -1.98 -9.54
C ARG A 45 27.20 -3.03 -8.63
N VAL A 46 27.70 -4.12 -9.20
CA VAL A 46 28.57 -5.07 -8.51
C VAL A 46 30.01 -4.64 -8.75
N VAL A 47 30.77 -4.45 -7.68
CA VAL A 47 32.17 -4.00 -7.73
C VAL A 47 33.07 -5.16 -7.37
N LEU A 48 34.09 -5.39 -8.18
CA LEU A 48 35.08 -6.46 -7.99
C LEU A 48 36.48 -5.92 -8.25
N CYS A 49 37.33 -5.94 -7.24
CA CYS A 49 38.73 -5.54 -7.33
C CYS A 49 39.63 -6.76 -7.18
N ILE A 50 40.40 -7.06 -8.24
CA ILE A 50 41.35 -8.19 -8.24
C ILE A 50 42.76 -7.69 -8.53
N THR A 51 43.74 -8.24 -7.82
CA THR A 51 45.17 -7.94 -8.01
C THR A 51 45.89 -9.00 -8.82
N GLN A 52 45.25 -10.13 -9.07
CA GLN A 52 45.80 -11.25 -9.83
C GLN A 52 44.85 -11.70 -10.94
N PRO A 53 45.39 -12.23 -12.06
CA PRO A 53 44.55 -12.78 -13.13
C PRO A 53 43.64 -13.89 -12.59
N THR A 54 42.33 -13.71 -12.71
CA THR A 54 41.33 -14.58 -12.09
C THR A 54 40.41 -15.19 -13.14
N SER A 55 40.27 -16.51 -13.10
CA SER A 55 39.42 -17.25 -14.04
C SER A 55 37.97 -17.28 -13.55
N VAL A 56 37.08 -16.58 -14.25
CA VAL A 56 35.66 -16.41 -13.91
C VAL A 56 34.77 -17.03 -14.99
N LYS A 57 33.93 -17.97 -14.60
CA LYS A 57 32.98 -18.68 -15.47
C LYS A 57 31.74 -17.85 -15.73
N ASP A 58 31.18 -17.29 -14.66
CA ASP A 58 29.97 -16.47 -14.73
C ASP A 58 29.89 -15.53 -13.52
N ILE A 59 29.15 -14.44 -13.67
CA ILE A 59 28.79 -13.54 -12.58
C ILE A 59 27.28 -13.39 -12.60
N LYS A 60 26.62 -13.92 -11.58
CA LYS A 60 25.16 -13.89 -11.45
C LYS A 60 24.73 -13.05 -10.28
N LEU A 61 23.58 -12.41 -10.46
CA LEU A 61 22.88 -11.68 -9.43
C LEU A 61 21.58 -12.43 -9.12
N HIS A 62 21.39 -12.76 -7.84
CA HIS A 62 20.23 -13.49 -7.35
C HIS A 62 19.42 -12.59 -6.43
N LEU A 63 18.17 -12.30 -6.78
CA LEU A 63 17.24 -11.65 -5.88
C LEU A 63 16.33 -12.72 -5.25
N GLU A 64 16.46 -12.95 -3.95
CA GLU A 64 15.72 -13.97 -3.22
C GLU A 64 14.78 -13.30 -2.21
N GLY A 65 13.48 -13.56 -2.34
CA GLY A 65 12.47 -13.23 -1.33
C GLY A 65 12.27 -14.42 -0.41
N ARG A 66 12.44 -14.19 0.89
CA ARG A 66 12.32 -15.20 1.94
C ARG A 66 11.30 -14.77 2.98
N TYR A 67 10.42 -15.68 3.37
CA TYR A 67 9.57 -15.48 4.53
C TYR A 67 9.96 -16.44 5.64
N TYR A 68 9.72 -16.01 6.87
CA TYR A 68 9.86 -16.82 8.06
C TYR A 68 8.55 -16.79 8.82
N VAL A 69 8.11 -17.95 9.30
CA VAL A 69 6.98 -18.03 10.23
C VAL A 69 7.27 -19.09 11.28
N ASN A 70 7.38 -18.65 12.52
CA ASN A 70 7.35 -19.49 13.70
C ASN A 70 6.46 -18.82 14.75
N TRP A 71 5.15 -19.01 14.59
CA TRP A 71 4.17 -18.33 15.40
C TRP A 71 3.95 -19.04 16.74
N ASP A 72 4.26 -18.39 17.86
CA ASP A 72 3.82 -18.81 19.20
C ASP A 72 2.49 -18.10 19.53
N LEU A 73 1.53 -18.86 20.05
CA LEU A 73 0.22 -18.37 20.48
C LEU A 73 0.28 -17.61 21.81
N LYS A 74 1.43 -17.63 22.50
CA LYS A 74 1.59 -16.87 23.73
C LYS A 74 1.39 -15.36 23.48
N PRO A 75 0.69 -14.67 24.40
CA PRO A 75 0.52 -13.22 24.31
C PRO A 75 1.87 -12.50 24.33
N PHE A 76 1.92 -11.29 23.76
CA PHE A 76 3.05 -10.37 23.79
C PHE A 76 3.32 -9.92 25.24
N ASN A 77 3.83 -10.80 26.10
CA ASN A 77 4.30 -10.40 27.42
C ASN A 77 5.77 -9.98 27.37
N SER A 78 5.99 -8.82 27.96
CA SER A 78 7.06 -7.86 27.77
C SER A 78 8.42 -8.31 28.30
N LEU A 79 9.44 -7.71 27.70
CA LEU A 79 10.86 -7.66 28.05
C LEU A 79 11.81 -8.75 27.53
N HIS A 80 11.39 -10.02 27.39
CA HIS A 80 12.31 -11.06 26.86
C HIS A 80 11.59 -12.16 26.07
N HIS A 81 10.93 -11.82 24.96
CA HIS A 81 10.61 -12.86 23.96
C HIS A 81 11.92 -13.20 23.22
N HIS A 82 12.77 -14.01 23.85
CA HIS A 82 13.95 -14.56 23.19
C HIS A 82 13.47 -15.69 22.28
N HIS A 83 12.96 -15.29 21.12
CA HIS A 83 12.47 -16.25 20.15
C HIS A 83 13.68 -16.91 19.48
N ASN A 84 13.91 -18.19 19.80
CA ASN A 84 14.94 -18.98 19.16
C ASN A 84 14.59 -19.16 17.68
N LYS A 85 15.24 -18.37 16.82
CA LYS A 85 15.08 -18.47 15.37
C LYS A 85 15.48 -19.86 14.95
N LEU A 86 14.55 -20.57 14.33
CA LEU A 86 14.73 -21.90 13.75
C LEU A 86 15.05 -21.72 12.25
N PRO A 87 16.32 -21.69 11.83
CA PRO A 87 16.68 -21.24 10.48
C PRO A 87 16.03 -22.07 9.36
N TRP A 88 15.74 -23.34 9.63
CA TRP A 88 15.08 -24.25 8.69
C TRP A 88 13.61 -23.92 8.40
N LYS A 89 12.98 -23.00 9.16
CA LYS A 89 11.63 -22.49 8.86
C LYS A 89 11.63 -21.28 7.92
N GLU A 90 12.81 -20.77 7.56
CA GLU A 90 12.91 -19.73 6.53
C GLU A 90 12.74 -20.37 5.14
N VAL A 91 11.76 -19.89 4.38
CA VAL A 91 11.40 -20.45 3.08
C VAL A 91 11.55 -19.38 2.01
N THR A 92 12.26 -19.72 0.93
CA THR A 92 12.34 -18.91 -0.28
C THR A 92 11.04 -19.06 -1.07
N PHE A 93 10.35 -17.95 -1.32
CA PHE A 93 9.11 -17.93 -2.11
C PHE A 93 9.28 -17.21 -3.45
N PHE A 94 10.38 -16.49 -3.63
CA PHE A 94 10.67 -15.68 -4.80
C PHE A 94 12.15 -15.76 -5.12
N HIS A 95 12.49 -16.00 -6.38
CA HIS A 95 13.87 -16.06 -6.83
C HIS A 95 13.98 -15.56 -8.28
N LEU A 96 14.75 -14.49 -8.49
CA LEU A 96 15.13 -14.01 -9.81
C LEU A 96 16.63 -14.12 -9.99
N ILE A 97 17.06 -14.44 -11.21
CA ILE A 97 18.47 -14.60 -11.57
C ILE A 97 18.76 -13.70 -12.78
N SER A 98 19.80 -12.88 -12.68
CA SER A 98 20.29 -12.03 -13.76
C SER A 98 21.77 -12.32 -13.99
N ASN A 99 22.15 -12.52 -15.25
CA ASN A 99 23.55 -12.71 -15.62
C ASN A 99 24.16 -11.34 -15.91
N LEU A 100 25.31 -11.03 -15.30
CA LEU A 100 26.02 -9.76 -15.52
C LEU A 100 27.03 -9.85 -16.65
N LEU A 101 27.47 -11.07 -16.98
CA LEU A 101 28.31 -11.33 -18.14
C LEU A 101 27.44 -11.75 -19.34
N PRO A 102 27.80 -11.34 -20.57
CA PRO A 102 27.16 -11.84 -21.77
C PRO A 102 27.23 -13.37 -21.82
N THR A 103 26.10 -14.02 -22.12
CA THR A 103 26.04 -15.48 -22.21
C THR A 103 27.02 -16.00 -23.27
N PRO A 104 28.04 -16.80 -22.92
CA PRO A 104 29.00 -17.30 -23.89
C PRO A 104 28.33 -18.32 -24.82
N ARG A 105 28.49 -18.17 -26.13
CA ARG A 105 27.93 -19.10 -27.14
C ARG A 105 28.68 -20.44 -27.22
N ARG A 106 29.92 -20.50 -26.75
CA ARG A 106 30.77 -21.70 -26.66
C ARG A 106 31.70 -21.53 -25.43
N ASP A 107 31.70 -22.53 -24.56
CA ASP A 107 32.17 -22.58 -23.16
C ASP A 107 33.70 -22.32 -22.96
N PRO A 108 34.26 -22.36 -21.73
CA PRO A 108 33.78 -21.89 -20.41
C PRO A 108 34.91 -21.13 -19.70
N THR A 109 34.66 -19.96 -19.10
CA THR A 109 35.63 -19.24 -18.23
C THR A 109 36.48 -18.18 -18.95
N MET A 110 36.26 -16.93 -18.55
CA MET A 110 37.00 -15.74 -18.95
C MET A 110 38.05 -15.42 -17.89
N VAL A 111 39.28 -15.10 -18.31
CA VAL A 111 40.31 -14.62 -17.38
C VAL A 111 40.20 -13.11 -17.26
N LEU A 112 39.80 -12.62 -16.09
CA LEU A 112 39.84 -11.22 -15.73
C LEU A 112 41.28 -10.84 -15.37
N LYS A 113 41.78 -9.72 -15.90
CA LYS A 113 43.10 -9.18 -15.57
C LYS A 113 43.04 -8.42 -14.24
N PRO A 114 44.17 -8.18 -13.57
CA PRO A 114 44.20 -7.30 -12.40
C PRO A 114 43.62 -5.92 -12.73
N ASP A 115 42.45 -5.61 -12.17
CA ASP A 115 41.74 -4.34 -12.38
C ASP A 115 40.57 -4.19 -11.39
N ASN A 116 39.95 -3.01 -11.42
CA ASN A 116 38.71 -2.68 -10.72
C ASN A 116 37.53 -2.75 -11.69
N TYR A 117 36.74 -3.81 -11.56
CA TYR A 117 35.57 -4.04 -12.40
C TYR A 117 34.30 -3.49 -11.75
N GLU A 118 33.48 -2.82 -12.55
CA GLU A 118 32.12 -2.43 -12.18
C GLU A 118 31.12 -3.06 -13.16
N PHE A 119 30.19 -3.86 -12.65
CA PHE A 119 29.13 -4.49 -13.43
C PHE A 119 27.79 -3.84 -13.08
N PRO A 120 27.29 -2.89 -13.90
CA PRO A 120 25.98 -2.30 -13.69
C PRO A 120 24.88 -3.35 -13.90
N PHE A 121 23.83 -3.26 -13.11
CA PHE A 121 22.67 -4.13 -13.22
C PHE A 121 21.37 -3.37 -13.04
N GLU A 122 20.34 -3.91 -13.67
CA GLU A 122 18.96 -3.52 -13.50
C GLU A 122 18.10 -4.79 -13.41
N VAL A 123 17.43 -4.97 -12.28
CA VAL A 123 16.55 -6.12 -12.03
C VAL A 123 15.11 -5.62 -11.94
N CYS A 124 14.26 -6.12 -12.84
CA CYS A 124 12.83 -5.84 -12.82
C CYS A 124 12.14 -6.73 -11.76
N VAL A 125 11.46 -6.09 -10.81
CA VAL A 125 10.70 -6.73 -9.73
C VAL A 125 9.22 -6.72 -10.10
N PRO A 126 8.55 -7.89 -10.13
CA PRO A 126 7.13 -7.97 -10.40
C PRO A 126 6.31 -7.17 -9.39
N LYS A 127 5.27 -6.48 -9.87
CA LYS A 127 4.31 -5.74 -9.04
C LYS A 127 3.70 -6.55 -7.89
N GLY A 128 3.43 -7.84 -8.14
CA GLY A 128 2.84 -8.78 -7.17
C GLY A 128 3.77 -9.15 -6.01
N THR A 129 5.00 -8.65 -6.00
CA THR A 129 5.96 -8.89 -4.93
C THR A 129 5.44 -8.32 -3.60
N PRO A 130 5.35 -9.13 -2.53
CA PRO A 130 4.87 -8.64 -1.25
C PRO A 130 5.80 -7.58 -0.65
N GLU A 131 5.26 -6.78 0.27
CA GLU A 131 6.06 -5.81 0.99
C GLU A 131 7.01 -6.51 1.97
N SER A 132 8.17 -5.92 2.24
CA SER A 132 9.05 -6.36 3.32
C SER A 132 8.43 -6.07 4.67
N ILE A 133 8.41 -7.06 5.56
CA ILE A 133 7.90 -6.93 6.92
C ILE A 133 8.99 -7.40 7.88
N GLN A 134 9.45 -6.51 8.74
CA GLN A 134 10.47 -6.77 9.75
C GLN A 134 10.17 -5.97 11.01
N GLY A 135 10.30 -6.58 12.18
CA GLY A 135 9.97 -5.94 13.46
C GLY A 135 9.38 -6.89 14.49
N ILE A 136 8.95 -8.07 14.06
CA ILE A 136 8.54 -9.17 14.93
C ILE A 136 9.45 -10.38 14.65
N ASP A 137 9.91 -11.07 15.69
CA ASP A 137 10.84 -12.19 15.53
C ASP A 137 10.17 -13.48 15.05
N ASP A 138 8.86 -13.60 15.27
CA ASP A 138 8.06 -14.78 14.95
C ASP A 138 7.69 -14.85 13.46
N CYS A 139 7.71 -13.71 12.76
CA CYS A 139 7.38 -13.65 11.34
C CYS A 139 8.05 -12.48 10.62
N PHE A 140 8.69 -12.74 9.48
CA PHE A 140 9.21 -11.67 8.64
C PHE A 140 9.14 -12.04 7.16
N ILE A 141 9.19 -11.01 6.32
CA ILE A 141 9.38 -11.10 4.88
C ILE A 141 10.56 -10.20 4.53
N ARG A 142 11.61 -10.78 3.95
CA ARG A 142 12.84 -10.06 3.59
C ARG A 142 13.31 -10.42 2.19
N TYR A 143 14.05 -9.51 1.57
CA TYR A 143 14.63 -9.71 0.26
C TYR A 143 16.14 -9.56 0.33
N ILE A 144 16.85 -10.51 -0.26
CA ILE A 144 18.30 -10.57 -0.26
C ILE A 144 18.77 -10.57 -1.71
N LEU A 145 19.60 -9.60 -2.05
CA LEU A 145 20.30 -9.52 -3.32
C LEU A 145 21.70 -10.10 -3.15
N ARG A 146 21.95 -11.27 -3.75
CA ARG A 146 23.23 -11.98 -3.71
C ARG A 146 23.95 -11.89 -5.04
N ALA A 147 25.13 -11.29 -5.08
CA ALA A 147 26.04 -11.37 -6.21
C ALA A 147 26.94 -12.59 -6.01
N GLN A 148 27.03 -13.44 -7.02
CA GLN A 148 27.79 -14.68 -7.00
C GLN A 148 28.70 -14.77 -8.23
N ILE A 149 29.99 -14.90 -7.97
CA ILE A 149 31.03 -15.13 -8.97
C ILE A 149 31.32 -16.62 -8.98
N TYR A 150 31.12 -17.25 -10.13
CA TYR A 150 31.47 -18.65 -10.34
C TYR A 150 32.87 -18.72 -10.93
N GLY A 151 33.85 -19.17 -10.15
CA GLY A 151 35.21 -19.39 -10.64
C GLY A 151 35.41 -20.81 -11.21
N ASN A 152 36.65 -21.10 -11.59
CA ASN A 152 37.02 -22.45 -11.98
C ASN A 152 37.18 -23.39 -10.76
N GLY A 153 36.94 -24.69 -10.95
CA GLY A 153 37.19 -25.71 -9.93
C GLY A 153 36.33 -25.61 -8.65
N GLY A 154 35.17 -24.95 -8.71
CA GLY A 154 34.26 -24.79 -7.57
C GLY A 154 34.58 -23.60 -6.64
N ASN A 155 35.58 -22.78 -6.99
CA ASN A 155 35.87 -21.53 -6.28
C ASN A 155 34.79 -20.48 -6.58
N ASN A 156 33.71 -20.51 -5.80
CA ASN A 156 32.65 -19.52 -5.89
C ASN A 156 32.80 -18.48 -4.78
N LEU A 157 32.62 -17.21 -5.13
CA LEU A 157 32.51 -16.13 -4.17
C LEU A 157 31.11 -15.56 -4.19
N SER A 158 30.58 -15.21 -3.03
CA SER A 158 29.28 -14.56 -2.95
C SER A 158 29.25 -13.49 -1.87
N ILE A 159 28.59 -12.37 -2.17
CA ILE A 159 28.23 -11.35 -1.19
C ILE A 159 26.74 -11.08 -1.30
N SER A 160 26.12 -10.69 -0.19
CA SER A 160 24.68 -10.45 -0.12
C SER A 160 24.39 -9.09 0.51
N ARG A 161 23.37 -8.41 0.00
CA ARG A 161 22.85 -7.15 0.54
C ARG A 161 21.34 -7.23 0.66
N GLU A 162 20.80 -6.66 1.72
CA GLU A 162 19.35 -6.64 1.93
C GLU A 162 18.69 -5.53 1.11
N VAL A 163 17.49 -5.79 0.59
CA VAL A 163 16.67 -4.82 -0.13
C VAL A 163 15.31 -4.72 0.54
N GLN A 164 14.83 -3.49 0.77
CA GLN A 164 13.51 -3.25 1.34
C GLN A 164 12.49 -2.99 0.23
N MET A 165 11.54 -3.91 0.08
CA MET A 165 10.35 -3.70 -0.76
C MET A 165 9.29 -2.95 0.02
N ARG A 166 8.82 -1.81 -0.51
CA ARG A 166 7.75 -1.00 0.10
C ARG A 166 6.61 -0.78 -0.88
N LYS A 167 5.38 -0.75 -0.39
CA LYS A 167 4.21 -0.42 -1.22
C LYS A 167 3.88 1.06 -1.13
N ALA A 168 3.79 1.70 -2.29
CA ALA A 168 3.31 3.06 -2.44
C ALA A 168 1.79 3.01 -2.64
N TYR A 169 1.06 3.49 -1.64
CA TYR A 169 -0.40 3.55 -1.69
C TYR A 169 -0.85 4.89 -2.25
N THR A 170 -1.79 4.86 -3.18
CA THR A 170 -2.42 6.07 -3.72
C THR A 170 -3.42 6.61 -2.70
N MET A 171 -3.36 7.92 -2.44
CA MET A 171 -4.16 8.55 -1.38
C MET A 171 -5.68 8.47 -1.61
N SER A 172 -6.11 8.23 -2.85
CA SER A 172 -7.52 8.00 -3.18
C SER A 172 -8.11 6.76 -2.51
N LEU A 173 -7.29 5.77 -2.11
CA LEU A 173 -7.76 4.53 -1.48
C LEU A 173 -8.34 4.74 -0.07
N PHE A 174 -8.11 5.90 0.56
CA PHE A 174 -8.40 6.12 1.98
C PHE A 174 -9.13 7.44 2.24
N ARG A 175 -9.95 7.89 1.28
CA ARG A 175 -10.66 9.17 1.36
C ARG A 175 -11.87 9.16 2.30
N GLU A 176 -12.34 7.97 2.67
CA GLU A 176 -13.46 7.81 3.59
C GLU A 176 -13.01 8.09 5.02
N LEU A 177 -13.72 9.00 5.70
CA LEU A 177 -13.48 9.31 7.09
C LEU A 177 -13.74 8.06 7.94
N SER A 178 -12.94 7.84 8.98
CA SER A 178 -13.28 6.84 9.99
C SER A 178 -13.99 7.54 11.12
N ASP A 179 -15.32 7.46 11.13
CA ASP A 179 -16.18 8.05 12.13
C ASP A 179 -17.01 7.00 12.89
N TYR A 180 -17.31 7.33 14.13
CA TYR A 180 -18.21 6.55 14.97
C TYR A 180 -19.02 7.52 15.81
N GLY A 181 -20.32 7.60 15.52
CA GLY A 181 -21.28 8.41 16.26
C GLY A 181 -22.42 7.54 16.75
N ASN A 182 -22.83 7.76 18.00
CA ASN A 182 -24.01 7.10 18.54
C ASN A 182 -24.66 7.97 19.64
N ILE A 183 -25.88 7.62 19.99
CA ILE A 183 -26.65 8.27 21.04
C ILE A 183 -26.79 7.26 22.17
N TRP A 184 -26.37 7.66 23.37
CA TRP A 184 -26.85 7.01 24.58
C TRP A 184 -28.13 7.73 25.00
N PRO A 185 -29.31 7.11 24.82
CA PRO A 185 -30.59 7.77 25.07
C PRO A 185 -30.62 8.38 26.47
N GLU A 186 -31.15 9.60 26.55
CA GLU A 186 -31.31 10.34 27.81
C GLU A 186 -30.01 10.54 28.58
N LYS A 187 -28.83 10.41 27.95
CA LYS A 187 -27.54 10.55 28.64
C LYS A 187 -26.57 11.45 27.90
N ILE A 188 -26.13 11.05 26.71
CA ILE A 188 -25.12 11.78 25.94
C ILE A 188 -25.17 11.39 24.46
N ILE A 189 -25.04 12.37 23.58
CA ILE A 189 -24.73 12.16 22.17
C ILE A 189 -23.22 12.27 22.03
N TYR A 190 -22.60 11.34 21.32
CA TYR A 190 -21.16 11.34 21.13
C TYR A 190 -20.78 10.96 19.71
N ASN A 191 -19.73 11.58 19.20
CA ASN A 191 -19.14 11.28 17.91
C ASN A 191 -17.62 11.35 18.03
N ALA A 192 -16.93 10.42 17.40
CA ALA A 192 -15.47 10.42 17.28
C ALA A 192 -15.11 10.23 15.83
N SER A 193 -14.11 10.97 15.34
CA SER A 193 -13.68 10.89 13.94
C SER A 193 -12.17 11.01 13.79
N ILE A 194 -11.64 10.33 12.77
CA ILE A 194 -10.27 10.47 12.29
C ILE A 194 -10.34 10.97 10.85
N SER A 195 -9.85 12.20 10.62
CA SER A 195 -9.98 12.86 9.32
C SER A 195 -9.20 12.17 8.19
N ASN A 196 -8.09 11.50 8.54
CA ASN A 196 -7.30 10.73 7.60
C ASN A 196 -6.93 9.38 8.22
N PRO A 197 -7.70 8.30 7.93
CA PRO A 197 -7.38 6.99 8.46
C PRO A 197 -6.14 6.36 7.83
N ALA A 198 -5.65 6.88 6.69
CA ALA A 198 -4.35 6.51 6.13
C ALA A 198 -3.22 7.33 6.74
N VAL A 199 -2.63 6.78 7.78
CA VAL A 199 -1.62 7.44 8.60
C VAL A 199 -0.23 7.03 8.11
N SER A 200 0.66 8.01 7.95
CA SER A 200 2.05 7.71 7.62
C SER A 200 2.78 7.09 8.81
N PHE A 201 3.65 6.13 8.54
CA PHE A 201 4.47 5.50 9.56
C PHE A 201 5.28 6.52 10.36
N GLY A 202 5.24 6.44 11.70
CA GLY A 202 5.97 7.34 12.60
C GLY A 202 5.45 8.78 12.67
N SER A 203 4.28 9.08 12.07
CA SER A 203 3.59 10.36 12.20
C SER A 203 2.64 10.37 13.41
N SER A 204 1.58 11.17 13.38
CA SER A 204 0.60 11.26 14.46
C SER A 204 -0.82 11.08 13.93
N ILE A 205 -1.70 10.51 14.76
CA ILE A 205 -3.13 10.34 14.49
C ILE A 205 -3.87 11.43 15.26
N ARG A 206 -4.69 12.23 14.57
CA ARG A 206 -5.62 13.16 15.22
C ARG A 206 -6.99 12.49 15.34
N ILE A 207 -7.54 12.48 16.55
CA ILE A 207 -8.89 12.01 16.84
C ILE A 207 -9.68 13.19 17.37
N ASP A 208 -10.78 13.52 16.72
CA ASP A 208 -11.66 14.61 17.11
C ASP A 208 -12.94 14.01 17.70
N PHE A 209 -13.26 14.40 18.94
CA PHE A 209 -14.44 14.00 19.68
C PHE A 209 -15.43 15.14 19.77
N ARG A 210 -16.71 14.84 19.62
CA ARG A 210 -17.83 15.74 19.84
C ARG A 210 -18.80 15.12 20.83
N PHE A 211 -19.24 15.90 21.81
CA PHE A 211 -20.12 15.46 22.88
C PHE A 211 -21.26 16.45 23.10
N THR A 212 -22.48 15.93 23.24
CA THR A 212 -23.65 16.71 23.64
C THR A 212 -24.27 16.06 24.88
N PRO A 213 -24.01 16.58 26.10
CA PRO A 213 -24.60 16.02 27.31
C PRO A 213 -26.12 16.24 27.32
N LEU A 214 -26.88 15.20 27.64
CA LEU A 214 -28.35 15.26 27.73
C LEU A 214 -28.84 15.31 29.19
N VAL A 215 -27.93 15.11 30.16
CA VAL A 215 -28.23 15.06 31.60
C VAL A 215 -27.38 16.07 32.35
N LYS A 216 -28.01 16.81 33.25
CA LYS A 216 -27.33 17.73 34.17
C LYS A 216 -26.50 16.95 35.20
N GLY A 217 -25.27 17.39 35.44
CA GLY A 217 -24.36 16.74 36.39
C GLY A 217 -23.64 15.50 35.83
N LEU A 218 -23.83 15.17 34.55
CA LEU A 218 -22.98 14.20 33.86
C LEU A 218 -21.62 14.87 33.58
N GLU A 219 -20.51 14.22 33.91
CA GLU A 219 -19.17 14.73 33.64
C GLU A 219 -18.35 13.75 32.78
N LEU A 220 -17.48 14.29 31.92
CA LEU A 220 -16.44 13.51 31.25
C LEU A 220 -15.26 13.35 32.21
N GLU A 221 -14.97 12.13 32.65
CA GLU A 221 -13.85 11.90 33.57
C GLU A 221 -12.54 11.71 32.78
N ARG A 222 -12.54 10.81 31.80
CA ARG A 222 -11.33 10.40 31.08
C ARG A 222 -11.64 9.81 29.72
N ILE A 223 -10.77 10.08 28.76
CA ILE A 223 -10.72 9.39 27.47
C ILE A 223 -9.42 8.59 27.44
N GLU A 224 -9.54 7.29 27.22
CA GLU A 224 -8.41 6.40 26.99
C GLU A 224 -8.42 5.94 25.53
N SER A 225 -7.34 6.21 24.80
CA SER A 225 -7.16 5.79 23.41
C SER A 225 -5.97 4.84 23.30
N ARG A 226 -6.18 3.68 22.68
CA ARG A 226 -5.15 2.66 22.50
C ARG A 226 -5.00 2.32 21.04
N LEU A 227 -3.78 2.37 20.53
CA LEU A 227 -3.48 1.82 19.21
C LEU A 227 -3.22 0.33 19.34
N VAL A 228 -4.09 -0.47 18.73
CA VAL A 228 -4.00 -1.94 18.72
C VAL A 228 -3.54 -2.39 17.34
N GLU A 229 -2.42 -3.10 17.30
CA GLU A 229 -1.89 -3.77 16.12
C GLU A 229 -2.23 -5.27 16.21
N THR A 230 -2.95 -5.77 15.20
CA THR A 230 -3.39 -7.16 15.13
C THR A 230 -2.69 -7.86 13.96
N HIS A 231 -2.02 -8.96 14.27
CA HIS A 231 -1.37 -9.86 13.32
C HIS A 231 -2.24 -11.08 13.09
N HIS A 232 -2.58 -11.34 11.83
CA HIS A 232 -3.20 -12.59 11.41
C HIS A 232 -2.21 -13.36 10.53
N VAL A 233 -1.78 -14.52 11.01
CA VAL A 233 -0.93 -15.45 10.27
C VAL A 233 -1.78 -16.55 9.70
N THR A 234 -1.52 -16.95 8.44
CA THR A 234 -2.31 -17.96 7.73
C THR A 234 -1.68 -19.36 7.75
N LYS A 235 -0.36 -19.46 7.98
CA LYS A 235 0.42 -20.71 7.95
C LYS A 235 1.36 -20.78 9.16
N PRO A 236 1.64 -21.95 9.76
CA PRO A 236 1.13 -23.28 9.40
C PRO A 236 -0.33 -23.52 9.80
N LEU A 237 -0.83 -22.82 10.82
CA LEU A 237 -2.24 -22.78 11.21
C LEU A 237 -2.68 -21.31 11.33
N PRO A 238 -3.92 -20.97 10.95
CA PRO A 238 -4.45 -19.65 11.15
C PRO A 238 -4.40 -19.25 12.62
N ALA A 239 -3.71 -18.15 12.91
CA ALA A 239 -3.54 -17.66 14.27
C ALA A 239 -3.59 -16.13 14.28
N THR A 240 -4.16 -15.59 15.35
CA THR A 240 -4.27 -14.15 15.55
C THR A 240 -3.62 -13.75 16.85
N ARG A 241 -2.82 -12.69 16.83
CA ARG A 241 -2.28 -12.06 18.03
C ARG A 241 -2.39 -10.55 17.89
N SER A 242 -2.67 -9.88 19.00
CA SER A 242 -2.69 -8.41 19.04
C SER A 242 -1.68 -7.90 20.06
N ARG A 243 -1.15 -6.71 19.82
CA ARG A 243 -0.34 -5.95 20.77
C ARG A 243 -0.85 -4.52 20.87
N GLU A 244 -0.74 -3.95 22.07
CA GLU A 244 -0.93 -2.52 22.27
C GLU A 244 0.37 -1.79 21.90
N VAL A 245 0.30 -0.94 20.88
CA VAL A 245 1.45 -0.19 20.35
C VAL A 245 1.66 1.09 21.15
N LEU A 246 0.55 1.73 21.55
CA LEU A 246 0.54 3.03 22.20
C LEU A 246 -0.73 3.14 23.06
N VAL A 247 -0.62 3.83 24.19
CA VAL A 247 -1.75 4.15 25.09
C VAL A 247 -1.67 5.64 25.43
N ASP A 248 -2.76 6.37 25.17
CA ASP A 248 -2.98 7.76 25.60
C ASP A 248 -4.10 7.78 26.65
N GLN A 249 -3.84 8.38 27.80
CA GLN A 249 -4.82 8.57 28.85
C GLN A 249 -4.99 10.06 29.09
N TYR A 250 -6.14 10.58 28.68
CA TYR A 250 -6.47 11.99 28.78
C TYR A 250 -7.55 12.21 29.84
N LYS A 251 -7.21 12.95 30.90
CA LYS A 251 -8.21 13.44 31.85
C LYS A 251 -8.93 14.62 31.21
N VAL A 252 -10.25 14.53 31.10
CA VAL A 252 -11.04 15.59 30.45
C VAL A 252 -11.32 16.70 31.48
N PRO A 253 -11.12 17.98 31.11
CA PRO A 253 -11.58 19.12 31.92
C PRO A 253 -13.11 19.15 32.10
N ALA A 254 -13.59 20.02 32.99
CA ALA A 254 -15.02 20.28 33.11
C ALA A 254 -15.59 20.88 31.81
N TRP A 255 -16.88 20.70 31.57
CA TRP A 255 -17.54 21.16 30.34
C TRP A 255 -17.31 22.64 30.04
N ASP A 256 -17.29 23.50 31.06
CA ASP A 256 -17.11 24.94 30.93
C ASP A 256 -15.73 25.36 30.39
N GLU A 257 -14.74 24.45 30.46
CA GLU A 257 -13.38 24.66 29.95
C GLU A 257 -13.18 24.07 28.54
N LEU A 258 -14.18 23.34 28.02
CA LEU A 258 -14.09 22.72 26.71
C LEU A 258 -14.52 23.68 25.61
N ASP A 259 -13.88 23.55 24.44
CA ASP A 259 -14.27 24.30 23.25
C ASP A 259 -15.68 23.91 22.83
N VAL A 260 -16.52 24.90 22.56
CA VAL A 260 -17.85 24.68 21.99
C VAL A 260 -17.74 24.65 20.46
N SER A 261 -18.36 23.65 19.85
CA SER A 261 -18.42 23.46 18.41
C SER A 261 -19.07 24.69 17.74
N PRO A 262 -18.40 25.31 16.76
CA PRO A 262 -18.95 26.47 16.06
C PRO A 262 -20.14 26.11 15.17
N ASP A 263 -20.28 24.84 14.81
CA ASP A 263 -21.28 24.37 13.85
C ASP A 263 -22.70 24.38 14.45
N ASP A 264 -22.82 24.05 15.74
CA ASP A 264 -24.10 23.86 16.41
C ASP A 264 -24.25 24.68 17.70
N GLY A 265 -23.15 25.16 18.29
CA GLY A 265 -23.16 26.02 19.47
C GLY A 265 -23.54 25.32 20.78
N TYR A 266 -23.72 23.99 20.78
CA TYR A 266 -24.10 23.24 21.98
C TYR A 266 -23.32 21.93 22.17
N SER A 267 -22.56 21.49 21.17
CA SER A 267 -21.66 20.34 21.31
C SER A 267 -20.29 20.78 21.78
N PHE A 268 -19.67 20.02 22.67
CA PHE A 268 -18.31 20.25 23.14
C PHE A 268 -17.32 19.44 22.29
N HIS A 269 -16.19 20.05 21.96
CA HIS A 269 -15.17 19.50 21.10
C HIS A 269 -13.88 19.19 21.88
N VAL A 270 -13.31 18.01 21.65
CA VAL A 270 -12.04 17.57 22.24
C VAL A 270 -11.19 16.90 21.16
N SER A 271 -9.98 17.43 20.91
CA SER A 271 -9.03 16.80 19.98
C SER A 271 -7.89 16.11 20.74
N ARG A 272 -7.53 14.90 20.31
CA ARG A 272 -6.36 14.15 20.80
C ARG A 272 -5.39 13.86 19.68
N LEU A 273 -4.10 13.95 19.96
CA LEU A 273 -3.01 13.66 19.04
C LEU A 273 -2.18 12.48 19.56
N LEU A 274 -2.27 11.35 18.88
CA LEU A 274 -1.52 10.15 19.22
C LEU A 274 -0.25 10.06 18.38
N SER A 275 0.93 10.08 19.00
CA SER A 275 2.21 9.99 18.27
C SER A 275 2.61 8.54 18.03
N LEU A 276 2.75 8.16 16.76
CA LEU A 276 3.13 6.80 16.39
C LEU A 276 4.62 6.54 16.65
N PRO A 277 4.97 5.32 17.07
CA PRO A 277 6.36 4.88 17.13
C PRO A 277 7.05 4.98 15.77
N ARG A 278 8.36 5.27 15.79
CA ARG A 278 9.21 5.36 14.59
C ARG A 278 10.04 4.11 14.32
N SER A 279 9.84 3.05 15.12
CA SER A 279 10.58 1.79 15.01
C SER A 279 9.64 0.65 14.63
N THR A 280 10.02 -0.14 13.63
CA THR A 280 9.23 -1.30 13.19
C THR A 280 9.15 -2.39 14.25
N MET A 281 10.07 -2.40 15.21
CA MET A 281 10.01 -3.26 16.39
C MET A 281 8.81 -2.94 17.29
N GLN A 282 8.40 -1.67 17.34
CA GLN A 282 7.30 -1.21 18.20
C GLN A 282 5.95 -1.18 17.47
N CYS A 283 5.95 -0.79 16.19
CA CYS A 283 4.75 -0.73 15.36
C CYS A 283 5.10 -1.20 13.94
N LEU A 284 4.33 -2.11 13.34
CA LEU A 284 4.51 -2.46 11.92
C LEU A 284 3.64 -1.58 11.03
N GLN A 285 3.92 -1.57 9.74
CA GLN A 285 2.98 -1.02 8.77
C GLN A 285 1.78 -1.96 8.56
N SER A 286 0.65 -1.42 8.14
CA SER A 286 -0.48 -2.22 7.66
C SER A 286 -0.09 -2.92 6.37
N ALA A 287 -0.17 -4.25 6.36
CA ALA A 287 0.23 -5.05 5.22
C ALA A 287 -0.69 -6.26 5.07
N THR A 288 -1.03 -6.60 3.83
CA THR A 288 -1.78 -7.82 3.50
C THR A 288 -0.91 -8.68 2.60
N THR A 289 -0.28 -9.69 3.18
CA THR A 289 0.54 -10.66 2.45
C THR A 289 -0.06 -12.06 2.56
N THR A 290 0.51 -13.02 1.83
CA THR A 290 0.03 -14.41 1.82
C THR A 290 0.23 -15.13 3.16
N VAL A 291 1.25 -14.73 3.94
CA VAL A 291 1.63 -15.38 5.20
C VAL A 291 1.24 -14.57 6.44
N LEU A 292 1.19 -13.24 6.33
CA LEU A 292 0.94 -12.32 7.43
C LEU A 292 0.05 -11.16 6.98
N GLN A 293 -0.99 -10.87 7.75
CA GLN A 293 -1.79 -9.67 7.64
C GLN A 293 -1.66 -8.84 8.91
N VAL A 294 -1.41 -7.54 8.76
CA VAL A 294 -1.27 -6.59 9.86
C VAL A 294 -2.38 -5.56 9.74
N LYS A 295 -3.22 -5.48 10.77
CA LYS A 295 -4.34 -4.53 10.87
C LYS A 295 -4.18 -3.64 12.08
N HIS A 296 -4.66 -2.41 11.99
CA HIS A 296 -4.56 -1.42 13.05
C HIS A 296 -5.93 -0.83 13.37
N ASN A 297 -6.23 -0.68 14.65
CA ASN A 297 -7.43 0.01 15.12
C ASN A 297 -7.07 0.89 16.32
N VAL A 298 -7.69 2.05 16.42
CA VAL A 298 -7.68 2.86 17.64
C VAL A 298 -8.88 2.45 18.49
N ALA A 299 -8.64 1.71 19.56
CA ALA A 299 -9.65 1.39 20.55
C ALA A 299 -9.81 2.56 21.52
N VAL A 300 -11.04 3.07 21.67
CA VAL A 300 -11.35 4.21 22.55
C VAL A 300 -12.27 3.77 23.67
N VAL A 301 -11.96 4.21 24.89
CA VAL A 301 -12.80 4.07 26.08
C VAL A 301 -13.04 5.45 26.68
N ILE A 302 -14.31 5.86 26.74
CA ILE A 302 -14.72 7.14 27.34
C ILE A 302 -15.38 6.84 28.67
N ILE A 303 -14.83 7.38 29.75
CA ILE A 303 -15.31 7.19 31.12
C ILE A 303 -16.11 8.43 31.52
N LEU A 304 -17.36 8.19 31.91
CA LEU A 304 -18.33 9.19 32.35
C LEU A 304 -18.54 9.05 33.86
N SER A 305 -18.64 10.18 34.55
CA SER A 305 -19.10 10.26 35.94
C SER A 305 -20.55 10.73 35.95
N ASN A 306 -21.44 9.96 36.57
CA ASN A 306 -22.86 10.25 36.62
C ASN A 306 -23.23 11.10 37.84
N PRO A 307 -24.38 11.80 37.82
CA PRO A 307 -24.86 12.58 38.97
C PRO A 307 -25.07 11.76 40.25
N ASP A 308 -25.35 10.46 40.12
CA ASP A 308 -25.52 9.51 41.23
C ASP A 308 -24.19 8.99 41.80
N GLY A 309 -23.05 9.42 41.24
CA GLY A 309 -21.70 9.01 41.63
C GLY A 309 -21.21 7.71 40.98
N HIS A 310 -22.04 7.01 40.19
CA HIS A 310 -21.60 5.82 39.46
C HIS A 310 -20.80 6.19 38.21
N LYS A 311 -19.94 5.28 37.74
CA LYS A 311 -19.18 5.46 36.50
C LYS A 311 -19.77 4.65 35.36
N SER A 312 -19.89 5.26 34.19
CA SER A 312 -20.28 4.58 32.95
C SER A 312 -19.15 4.64 31.93
N SER A 313 -19.07 3.66 31.04
CA SER A 313 -18.04 3.64 29.99
C SER A 313 -18.63 3.38 28.62
N ILE A 314 -18.22 4.18 27.65
CA ILE A 314 -18.48 3.97 26.21
C ILE A 314 -17.23 3.35 25.60
N ARG A 315 -17.38 2.34 24.72
CA ARG A 315 -16.26 1.67 24.06
C ARG A 315 -16.55 1.48 22.57
N PHE A 316 -15.58 1.83 21.73
CA PHE A 316 -15.65 1.59 20.28
C PHE A 316 -14.23 1.52 19.70
N SER A 317 -14.11 1.24 18.40
CA SER A 317 -12.83 1.19 17.71
C SER A 317 -12.93 1.83 16.33
N LEU A 318 -11.93 2.64 15.98
CA LEU A 318 -11.82 3.28 14.67
C LEU A 318 -10.69 2.61 13.88
N PRO A 319 -10.95 2.05 12.69
CA PRO A 319 -9.92 1.41 11.88
C PRO A 319 -8.96 2.45 11.30
N ILE A 320 -7.68 2.10 11.19
CA ILE A 320 -6.67 2.92 10.53
C ILE A 320 -5.76 2.08 9.65
N PHE A 321 -5.10 2.72 8.70
CA PHE A 321 -4.14 2.13 7.80
C PHE A 321 -2.78 2.82 7.91
N ILE A 322 -1.77 2.13 8.43
CA ILE A 322 -0.42 2.66 8.59
C ILE A 322 0.41 2.30 7.36
N HIS A 323 1.00 3.29 6.69
CA HIS A 323 1.79 3.07 5.46
C HIS A 323 3.09 3.86 5.47
N PHE A 324 4.12 3.34 4.78
CA PHE A 324 5.32 4.13 4.53
C PHE A 324 5.08 5.12 3.40
N ARG A 325 5.69 6.31 3.52
CA ARG A 325 5.69 7.32 2.47
C ARG A 325 7.07 7.40 1.81
N PRO A 326 7.16 7.51 0.47
CA PRO A 326 8.43 7.80 -0.18
C PRO A 326 8.92 9.18 0.27
N SER A 327 10.24 9.30 0.44
CA SER A 327 10.85 10.62 0.66
C SER A 327 10.66 11.46 -0.60
N SER A 328 10.53 12.77 -0.46
CA SER A 328 10.28 13.70 -1.58
C SER A 328 11.34 13.65 -2.69
N ARG A 329 12.53 13.10 -2.42
CA ARG A 329 13.59 12.85 -3.40
C ARG A 329 13.31 11.67 -4.33
N THR A 330 12.51 10.70 -3.89
CA THR A 330 12.10 9.54 -4.68
C THR A 330 10.75 9.88 -5.29
N GLY A 331 10.77 10.65 -6.39
CA GLY A 331 9.57 11.26 -6.96
C GLY A 331 8.43 10.27 -7.20
N PHE A 332 7.22 10.63 -6.76
CA PHE A 332 5.98 9.91 -7.07
C PHE A 332 5.74 9.79 -8.59
N SER A 333 6.35 10.66 -9.40
CA SER A 333 6.30 10.61 -10.87
C SER A 333 6.96 9.38 -11.49
N ILE A 334 7.81 8.63 -10.76
CA ILE A 334 8.47 7.44 -11.32
C ILE A 334 7.57 6.18 -11.22
N LEU A 335 6.57 6.18 -10.33
CA LEU A 335 5.74 4.99 -10.07
C LEU A 335 4.52 4.87 -10.99
N TYR A 336 4.24 5.93 -11.73
CA TYR A 336 3.29 5.96 -12.82
C TYR A 336 4.08 6.32 -14.08
N GLU A 337 4.52 5.32 -14.85
CA GLU A 337 4.65 5.53 -16.29
C GLU A 337 3.22 5.68 -16.80
N PRO A 338 2.80 6.85 -17.29
CA PRO A 338 1.57 6.90 -18.06
C PRO A 338 1.89 6.17 -19.36
N ASP A 339 1.32 4.98 -19.55
CA ASP A 339 1.05 4.49 -20.89
C ASP A 339 0.04 5.47 -21.53
N ALA A 340 0.58 6.56 -22.07
CA ALA A 340 -0.12 7.56 -22.85
C ALA A 340 0.72 7.82 -24.10
N ARG A 341 0.76 6.83 -24.98
CA ARG A 341 0.70 7.11 -26.42
C ARG A 341 -0.76 7.25 -26.78
N ASP A 342 -1.35 8.35 -26.33
CA ASP A 342 -2.50 8.96 -26.99
C ASP A 342 -2.42 10.47 -26.74
N ALA A 343 -2.86 11.17 -27.77
CA ALA A 343 -2.42 12.48 -28.17
C ALA A 343 -2.70 13.63 -27.19
N ASP A 344 -1.85 14.65 -27.30
CA ASP A 344 -2.11 16.07 -27.01
C ASP A 344 -2.53 16.42 -25.57
N CYS A 345 -1.59 17.03 -24.84
CA CYS A 345 -1.87 17.68 -23.57
C CYS A 345 -2.63 18.98 -23.87
N GLY A 346 -3.94 18.86 -24.10
CA GLY A 346 -4.87 19.97 -24.07
C GLY A 346 -4.95 20.52 -22.65
N GLN A 347 -4.53 21.76 -22.47
CA GLN A 347 -4.78 22.55 -21.26
C GLN A 347 -6.25 22.40 -20.84
N LEU A 348 -6.50 22.22 -19.53
CA LEU A 348 -7.84 22.39 -18.98
C LEU A 348 -8.36 23.77 -19.42
N PRO A 349 -9.59 23.87 -19.97
CA PRO A 349 -10.09 25.12 -20.50
C PRO A 349 -10.11 26.19 -19.40
N HIS A 350 -9.41 27.29 -19.65
CA HIS A 350 -9.44 28.46 -18.78
C HIS A 350 -10.77 29.18 -19.00
N TYR A 351 -11.40 29.63 -17.92
CA TYR A 351 -12.71 30.29 -17.99
C TYR A 351 -12.68 31.51 -18.91
N ASP A 352 -11.52 32.11 -19.17
CA ASP A 352 -11.33 33.32 -20.00
C ASP A 352 -11.27 33.09 -21.52
N SER A 353 -11.56 31.87 -22.00
CA SER A 353 -11.44 31.49 -23.41
C SER A 353 -12.77 31.51 -24.18
N HIS A 354 -13.75 32.29 -23.73
CA HIS A 354 -15.08 32.40 -24.33
C HIS A 354 -15.06 33.31 -25.56
N ILE A 355 -14.50 32.82 -26.67
CA ILE A 355 -14.58 33.48 -27.98
C ILE A 355 -15.78 32.94 -28.79
N HIS A 356 -16.46 31.90 -28.29
CA HIS A 356 -17.60 31.26 -28.97
C HIS A 356 -18.87 31.09 -28.13
N ASP A 357 -18.91 31.66 -26.93
CA ASP A 357 -20.12 31.64 -26.11
C ASP A 357 -21.07 32.72 -26.61
N MET A 358 -22.06 32.29 -27.40
CA MET A 358 -23.16 33.12 -27.85
C MET A 358 -24.01 33.50 -26.64
N LYS A 359 -24.05 34.80 -26.29
CA LYS A 359 -24.84 35.29 -25.16
C LYS A 359 -26.34 35.28 -25.51
N PRO A 360 -27.25 35.02 -24.55
CA PRO A 360 -28.68 34.89 -24.81
C PRO A 360 -29.43 36.17 -25.27
N ASP A 361 -28.74 37.30 -25.47
CA ASP A 361 -29.38 38.61 -25.66
C ASP A 361 -29.32 39.16 -27.10
N GLU A 362 -28.88 38.39 -28.10
CA GLU A 362 -28.94 38.81 -29.51
C GLU A 362 -30.25 38.37 -30.19
N PHE A 363 -31.38 38.85 -29.67
CA PHE A 363 -32.61 38.98 -30.45
C PHE A 363 -32.91 40.46 -30.65
N GLY A 364 -32.60 40.99 -31.83
CA GLY A 364 -32.82 42.39 -32.18
C GLY A 364 -32.92 42.66 -33.67
N SER A 365 -34.16 42.67 -34.16
CA SER A 365 -34.74 43.54 -35.19
C SER A 365 -34.19 43.58 -36.63
N ALA A 366 -35.00 43.09 -37.58
CA ALA A 366 -35.31 43.61 -38.93
C ALA A 366 -35.89 42.43 -39.76
N ASP A 367 -37.01 42.44 -40.46
CA ASP A 367 -37.96 43.46 -40.90
C ASP A 367 -39.32 42.79 -41.15
N VAL A 368 -40.40 43.54 -40.95
CA VAL A 368 -41.78 43.19 -41.35
C VAL A 368 -41.98 43.58 -42.82
N PRO A 369 -42.73 42.78 -43.59
CA PRO A 369 -43.87 43.38 -44.29
C PRO A 369 -45.16 42.53 -44.18
N THR A 370 -46.29 43.23 -44.06
CA THR A 370 -47.68 42.76 -44.23
C THR A 370 -48.33 43.69 -45.28
N PRO A 371 -49.55 43.47 -45.82
CA PRO A 371 -50.48 42.32 -45.73
C PRO A 371 -51.11 41.92 -47.10
N GLY A 372 -51.73 40.73 -47.19
CA GLY A 372 -52.64 40.44 -48.31
C GLY A 372 -53.08 38.97 -48.42
N ASP A 373 -54.39 38.78 -48.27
CA ASP A 373 -55.24 37.81 -48.98
C ASP A 373 -55.43 36.36 -48.47
N VAL A 374 -56.68 36.15 -48.02
CA VAL A 374 -57.62 35.11 -48.47
C VAL A 374 -57.55 33.71 -47.81
N GLN A 375 -58.51 33.53 -46.90
CA GLN A 375 -59.55 32.47 -46.88
C GLN A 375 -59.16 30.98 -46.83
N TRP A 376 -59.70 30.34 -45.79
CA TRP A 376 -59.71 28.90 -45.52
C TRP A 376 -60.51 28.10 -46.55
N GLY A 377 -59.95 26.97 -47.03
CA GLY A 377 -60.74 25.91 -47.67
C GLY A 377 -59.94 24.78 -48.35
N VAL A 378 -60.10 23.56 -47.80
CA VAL A 378 -60.31 22.24 -48.47
C VAL A 378 -59.12 21.47 -49.10
N ASP A 379 -58.82 20.33 -48.45
CA ASP A 379 -58.38 18.97 -48.88
C ASP A 379 -57.11 18.65 -49.71
N MET A 380 -56.49 17.52 -49.28
CA MET A 380 -55.45 16.63 -49.87
C MET A 380 -54.00 17.18 -49.90
N GLU A 381 -52.91 16.44 -49.62
CA GLU A 381 -52.63 15.03 -49.33
C GLU A 381 -51.19 14.91 -48.73
N GLU A 382 -50.95 13.84 -47.96
CA GLU A 382 -49.73 13.03 -47.78
C GLU A 382 -48.43 13.49 -47.04
N ASP A 383 -48.11 12.63 -46.04
CA ASP A 383 -46.85 12.05 -45.54
C ASP A 383 -45.52 12.83 -45.53
N GLU A 384 -44.93 12.96 -44.33
CA GLU A 384 -43.80 12.09 -43.91
C GLU A 384 -43.52 12.21 -42.39
N LYS A 385 -43.45 11.06 -41.72
CA LYS A 385 -43.10 10.91 -40.29
C LYS A 385 -41.60 11.11 -40.05
N PRO A 386 -41.20 11.56 -38.84
CA PRO A 386 -39.79 11.59 -38.43
C PRO A 386 -39.22 10.16 -38.24
N PRO A 387 -37.88 9.97 -38.37
CA PRO A 387 -37.27 8.65 -38.46
C PRO A 387 -37.32 7.87 -37.14
N GLU A 388 -37.53 6.56 -37.26
CA GLU A 388 -37.46 5.58 -36.16
C GLU A 388 -36.01 5.31 -35.73
N TYR A 389 -35.78 5.24 -34.43
CA TYR A 389 -34.56 4.70 -33.84
C TYR A 389 -34.78 3.20 -33.52
N SER A 390 -33.88 2.35 -34.00
CA SER A 390 -33.92 0.91 -33.76
C SER A 390 -33.27 0.56 -32.41
N ASP A 391 -34.05 -0.03 -31.50
CA ASP A 391 -33.57 -0.68 -30.28
C ASP A 391 -33.07 -2.10 -30.59
N LEU A 392 -31.76 -2.34 -30.43
CA LEU A 392 -31.18 -3.68 -30.47
C LEU A 392 -31.29 -4.35 -29.08
N HIS A 393 -32.25 -5.27 -28.98
CA HIS A 393 -32.37 -6.25 -27.91
C HIS A 393 -31.15 -7.17 -27.81
N ILE A 394 -30.46 -7.19 -26.66
CA ILE A 394 -29.75 -8.37 -26.16
C ILE A 394 -30.09 -8.56 -24.67
N SER A 395 -30.44 -9.80 -24.35
CA SER A 395 -31.09 -10.33 -23.15
C SER A 395 -30.42 -10.04 -21.79
N SER A 396 -31.21 -9.61 -20.81
CA SER A 396 -30.93 -9.82 -19.39
C SER A 396 -32.20 -10.31 -18.66
N GLU A 397 -32.36 -11.63 -18.52
CA GLU A 397 -33.31 -12.18 -17.56
C GLU A 397 -32.72 -12.05 -16.15
N VAL A 398 -33.40 -11.28 -15.31
CA VAL A 398 -33.14 -11.24 -13.86
C VAL A 398 -33.78 -12.49 -13.25
N PRO A 399 -33.05 -13.36 -12.51
CA PRO A 399 -33.67 -14.51 -11.87
C PRO A 399 -34.50 -14.07 -10.65
N SER A 400 -35.69 -14.65 -10.51
CA SER A 400 -36.56 -14.42 -9.35
C SER A 400 -36.16 -15.24 -8.12
N TYR A 401 -36.48 -14.69 -6.94
CA TYR A 401 -36.14 -15.17 -5.59
C TYR A 401 -36.49 -16.64 -5.29
N TRP A 402 -37.39 -17.26 -6.05
CA TRP A 402 -37.85 -18.63 -5.81
C TRP A 402 -36.91 -19.73 -6.34
N ALA A 403 -35.95 -19.39 -7.21
CA ALA A 403 -35.02 -20.37 -7.78
C ALA A 403 -33.84 -20.78 -6.86
N ALA A 404 -33.69 -20.15 -5.69
CA ALA A 404 -32.54 -20.36 -4.80
C ALA A 404 -32.80 -21.28 -3.58
N VAL A 405 -34.04 -21.74 -3.35
CA VAL A 405 -34.43 -22.30 -2.04
C VAL A 405 -34.53 -23.83 -1.98
N TYR A 406 -34.58 -24.57 -3.10
CA TYR A 406 -34.64 -26.05 -3.06
C TYR A 406 -33.91 -26.72 -4.24
N PRO A 407 -32.72 -27.31 -4.05
CA PRO A 407 -32.13 -28.18 -5.05
C PRO A 407 -32.32 -29.63 -4.62
N HIS A 408 -33.38 -30.32 -5.07
CA HIS A 408 -33.44 -31.77 -4.92
C HIS A 408 -33.91 -32.50 -6.18
N ASN A 409 -32.98 -33.34 -6.63
CA ASN A 409 -33.14 -34.67 -7.21
C ASN A 409 -34.05 -34.80 -8.42
N TYR A 410 -33.50 -35.27 -9.54
CA TYR A 410 -34.03 -36.50 -10.12
C TYR A 410 -32.98 -37.26 -10.93
N VAL A 411 -33.08 -38.57 -10.77
CA VAL A 411 -32.24 -39.66 -11.26
C VAL A 411 -32.96 -40.33 -12.45
N GLU A 412 -32.17 -40.69 -13.46
CA GLU A 412 -32.31 -41.80 -14.43
C GLU A 412 -33.33 -41.84 -15.59
N ARG A 413 -32.76 -42.34 -16.70
CA ARG A 413 -33.27 -43.14 -17.83
C ARG A 413 -34.13 -42.42 -18.86
N ILE A 414 -33.86 -42.56 -20.16
CA ILE A 414 -33.54 -43.77 -20.95
C ILE A 414 -32.31 -43.57 -21.85
#